data_AF-A0A496UQM8-F1
#
_entry.id   AF-A0A496UQM8-F1
#
_cell.length_a   1.000
_cell.length_b   1.000
_cell.length_c   1.000
_cell.angle_alpha   90.00
_cell.angle_beta   90.00
_cell.angle_gamma   90.00
#
_symmetry.space_group_name_H-M   'P 1'
#
loop_
_entity.id
_entity.type
_entity.pdbx_description
1 polymer ?
#
loop_
_entity_poly.entity_id
_entity_poly.type
_entity_poly.pdbx_seq_one_letter_code
_entity_poly.pdbx_strand_id
1 'polypeptide(L)'
;MDPNQGELLPPVPTVVAPRELPVHFHLELTPEQEARRAALVERLHKLGGIPTDPAELMLEALDALVEMNEGPRGPRATGPSVQIHVHENAATGCMTIQTDHGEHDLSPAEASRLHCDAVICKPGERNKATIAPSTRREVLARDHHQCQSPGCNRTRFLEVHHLTSRTNGGTNHPDNLTTLCSACHRLSHTRQSEYLDRHAPPIR
;
A
#
# COMPACT_ATOMS: atom_id res chain seq x y z
N MET A 1 -46.34 -14.88 -39.16
CA MET A 1 -46.52 -13.80 -38.18
C MET A 1 -47.48 -14.33 -37.13
N ASP A 2 -46.93 -14.91 -36.06
CA ASP A 2 -47.68 -15.49 -34.95
C ASP A 2 -47.77 -14.41 -33.85
N PRO A 3 -48.98 -13.98 -33.44
CA PRO A 3 -49.13 -12.81 -32.56
C PRO A 3 -48.90 -13.11 -31.06
N ASN A 4 -48.37 -14.28 -30.70
CA ASN A 4 -48.34 -14.74 -29.31
C ASN A 4 -46.94 -15.09 -28.75
N GLN A 5 -45.89 -14.42 -29.23
CA GLN A 5 -44.55 -14.49 -28.63
C GLN A 5 -44.12 -13.10 -28.15
N GLY A 6 -44.80 -12.61 -27.12
CA GLY A 6 -44.36 -11.49 -26.29
C GLY A 6 -43.89 -12.01 -24.94
N GLU A 7 -42.60 -11.77 -24.66
CA GLU A 7 -41.98 -11.58 -23.33
C GLU A 7 -42.17 -12.65 -22.25
N LEU A 8 -41.06 -13.31 -21.87
CA LEU A 8 -40.76 -13.65 -20.48
C LEU A 8 -39.23 -13.69 -20.29
N LEU A 9 -38.57 -12.55 -20.47
CA LEU A 9 -37.33 -12.24 -19.75
C LEU A 9 -37.74 -11.26 -18.64
N PRO A 10 -37.43 -11.53 -17.36
CA PRO A 10 -37.80 -10.60 -16.30
C PRO A 10 -37.10 -9.26 -16.54
N PRO A 11 -37.83 -8.13 -16.57
CA PRO A 11 -37.21 -6.83 -16.65
C PRO A 11 -36.58 -6.55 -15.28
N VAL A 12 -35.31 -6.15 -15.31
CA VAL A 12 -34.51 -5.69 -14.17
C VAL A 12 -33.82 -6.83 -13.39
N PRO A 13 -32.47 -6.85 -13.29
CA PRO A 13 -31.79 -7.72 -12.35
C PRO A 13 -32.27 -7.36 -10.94
N THR A 14 -32.67 -8.35 -10.15
CA THR A 14 -32.99 -8.15 -8.74
C THR A 14 -31.74 -7.61 -8.04
N VAL A 15 -31.66 -6.29 -7.88
CA VAL A 15 -30.65 -5.64 -7.05
C VAL A 15 -30.96 -6.07 -5.64
N VAL A 16 -30.25 -7.08 -5.16
CA VAL A 16 -30.26 -7.45 -3.76
C VAL A 16 -29.73 -6.23 -3.02
N ALA A 17 -30.60 -5.58 -2.22
CA ALA A 17 -30.16 -4.50 -1.35
C ALA A 17 -28.91 -4.96 -0.59
N PRO A 18 -27.84 -4.14 -0.50
CA PRO A 18 -26.64 -4.51 0.24
C PRO A 18 -27.09 -4.96 1.62
N ARG A 19 -26.89 -6.24 1.96
CA ARG A 19 -27.05 -6.66 3.34
C ARG A 19 -26.01 -5.87 4.12
N GLU A 20 -26.43 -5.10 5.10
CA GLU A 20 -25.51 -4.55 6.10
C GLU A 20 -24.80 -5.73 6.73
N LEU A 21 -23.57 -5.99 6.27
CA LEU A 21 -22.74 -7.06 6.80
C LEU A 21 -22.14 -6.52 8.09
N PRO A 22 -22.41 -7.14 9.26
CA PRO A 22 -21.83 -6.67 10.51
C PRO A 22 -20.31 -6.79 10.45
N VAL A 23 -19.62 -5.70 10.75
CA VAL A 23 -18.16 -5.67 10.89
C VAL A 23 -17.84 -5.69 12.37
N HIS A 24 -17.07 -6.69 12.79
CA HIS A 24 -16.61 -6.80 14.17
C HIS A 24 -15.22 -6.15 14.32
N PHE A 25 -15.12 -5.25 15.28
CA PHE A 25 -13.88 -4.58 15.66
C PHE A 25 -13.61 -4.86 17.13
N HIS A 26 -12.39 -5.33 17.44
CA HIS A 26 -11.98 -5.69 18.79
C HIS A 26 -10.71 -4.94 19.18
N LEU A 27 -10.68 -4.47 20.42
CA LEU A 27 -9.53 -3.85 21.06
C LEU A 27 -9.18 -4.66 22.31
N GLU A 28 -7.90 -4.98 22.47
CA GLU A 28 -7.35 -5.49 23.72
C GLU A 28 -6.79 -4.32 24.52
N LEU A 29 -7.29 -4.13 25.73
CA LEU A 29 -6.88 -3.06 26.63
C LEU A 29 -6.29 -3.66 27.89
N THR A 30 -5.20 -3.07 28.41
CA THR A 30 -4.76 -3.37 29.78
C THR A 30 -5.81 -2.87 30.78
N PRO A 31 -5.83 -3.39 32.02
CA PRO A 31 -6.77 -2.91 33.04
C PRO A 31 -6.74 -1.39 33.24
N GLU A 32 -5.55 -0.77 33.20
CA GLU A 32 -5.39 0.69 33.32
C GLU A 32 -5.95 1.44 32.10
N GLN A 33 -5.79 0.88 30.90
CA GLN A 33 -6.32 1.46 29.67
C GLN A 33 -7.85 1.41 29.64
N GLU A 34 -8.46 0.31 30.09
CA GLU A 34 -9.91 0.19 30.19
C GLU A 34 -10.48 1.15 31.25
N ALA A 35 -9.85 1.23 32.42
CA ALA A 35 -10.26 2.20 33.45
C ALA A 35 -10.21 3.64 32.92
N ARG A 36 -9.17 3.98 32.14
CA ARG A 36 -9.05 5.29 31.49
C ARG A 36 -10.15 5.52 30.45
N ARG A 37 -10.44 4.52 29.60
CA ARG A 37 -11.52 4.60 28.60
C ARG A 37 -12.87 4.84 29.27
N ALA A 38 -13.21 4.04 30.29
CA ALA A 38 -14.47 4.16 31.02
C ALA A 38 -14.64 5.56 31.64
N ALA A 39 -13.58 6.08 32.28
CA ALA A 39 -13.60 7.43 32.86
C ALA A 39 -13.79 8.54 31.80
N LEU A 40 -13.22 8.37 30.59
CA LEU A 40 -13.43 9.31 29.50
C LEU A 40 -14.86 9.27 28.96
N VAL A 41 -15.43 8.08 28.76
CA VAL A 41 -16.83 7.92 28.33
C VAL A 41 -17.79 8.55 29.34
N GLU A 42 -17.57 8.33 30.64
CA GLU A 42 -18.39 8.94 31.68
C GLU A 42 -18.31 10.49 31.66
N ARG A 43 -17.10 11.03 31.47
CA ARG A 43 -16.90 12.48 31.35
C ARG A 43 -17.56 13.06 30.11
N LEU A 44 -17.51 12.35 28.98
CA LEU A 44 -18.18 12.76 27.75
C LEU A 44 -19.69 12.81 27.96
N HIS A 45 -20.31 11.76 28.52
CA HIS A 45 -21.76 11.76 28.79
C HIS A 45 -22.20 12.93 29.69
N LYS A 46 -21.35 13.40 30.61
CA LYS A 46 -21.62 14.58 31.45
C LYS A 46 -21.64 15.90 30.68
N LEU A 47 -21.01 15.99 29.51
CA LEU A 47 -21.02 17.18 28.66
C LEU A 47 -22.32 17.31 27.83
N GLY A 48 -23.06 16.21 27.68
CA GLY A 48 -24.32 16.16 26.92
C GLY A 48 -24.10 16.11 25.40
N GLY A 49 -25.11 15.61 24.66
CA GLY A 49 -25.06 15.52 23.18
C GLY A 49 -24.21 14.38 22.64
N ILE A 50 -23.81 13.43 23.48
CA ILE A 50 -22.96 12.29 23.11
C ILE A 50 -23.84 11.05 22.79
N PRO A 51 -23.56 10.31 21.70
CA PRO A 51 -24.25 9.07 21.37
C PRO A 51 -24.12 8.00 22.45
N THR A 52 -25.21 7.28 22.71
CA THR A 52 -25.20 6.10 23.58
C THR A 52 -24.68 4.85 22.89
N ASP A 53 -24.71 4.83 21.56
CA ASP A 53 -24.16 3.73 20.76
C ASP A 53 -22.62 3.81 20.78
N PRO A 54 -21.90 2.75 21.19
CA PRO A 54 -20.44 2.78 21.28
C PRO A 54 -19.74 2.99 19.94
N ALA A 55 -20.32 2.54 18.82
CA ALA A 55 -19.72 2.73 17.50
C ALA A 55 -19.85 4.19 17.08
N GLU A 56 -21.03 4.78 17.24
CA GLU A 56 -21.27 6.20 16.95
C GLU A 56 -20.43 7.10 17.85
N LEU A 57 -20.34 6.79 19.15
CA LEU A 57 -19.46 7.46 20.10
C LEU A 57 -17.99 7.46 19.64
N MET A 58 -17.51 6.31 19.17
CA MET A 58 -16.15 6.18 18.67
C MET A 58 -15.94 7.02 17.40
N LEU A 59 -16.90 7.01 16.49
CA LEU A 59 -16.82 7.77 15.24
C LEU A 59 -16.82 9.29 15.50
N GLU A 60 -17.73 9.79 16.34
CA GLU A 60 -17.75 11.21 16.71
C GLU A 60 -16.48 11.63 17.46
N ALA A 61 -15.95 10.78 18.36
CA ALA A 61 -14.70 11.07 19.04
C ALA A 61 -13.51 11.14 18.08
N LEU A 62 -13.48 10.31 17.03
CA LEU A 62 -12.47 10.36 15.98
C LEU A 62 -12.64 11.60 15.09
N ASP A 63 -13.88 11.95 14.74
CA ASP A 63 -14.19 13.12 13.92
C ASP A 63 -13.79 14.41 14.64
N ALA A 64 -14.12 14.54 15.93
CA ALA A 64 -13.69 15.66 16.76
C ALA A 64 -12.16 15.80 16.83
N LEU A 65 -11.41 14.69 16.88
CA LEU A 65 -9.94 14.72 16.83
C LEU A 65 -9.41 15.18 15.47
N VAL A 66 -10.10 14.84 14.38
CA VAL A 66 -9.78 15.29 13.01
C VAL A 66 -10.08 16.78 12.86
N GLU A 67 -11.24 17.24 13.32
CA GLU A 67 -11.67 18.65 13.26
C GLU A 67 -10.81 19.58 14.11
N MET A 68 -10.44 19.15 15.32
CA MET A 68 -9.58 19.94 16.19
C MET A 68 -8.16 20.11 15.64
N ASN A 69 -7.72 19.27 14.68
CA ASN A 69 -6.35 19.23 14.14
C ASN A 69 -5.26 19.21 15.26
N GLU A 70 -5.66 18.75 16.44
CA GLU A 70 -4.90 18.63 17.69
C GLU A 70 -5.07 17.22 18.26
N GLY A 71 -4.99 16.21 17.40
CA GLY A 71 -4.55 14.90 17.89
C GLY A 71 -3.21 15.07 18.62
N PRO A 72 -2.89 14.28 19.66
CA PRO A 72 -1.54 14.25 20.19
C PRO A 72 -0.62 14.05 19.00
N ARG A 73 0.22 15.04 18.71
CA ARG A 73 1.36 14.84 17.83
C ARG A 73 2.29 13.92 18.61
N GLY A 74 1.95 12.63 18.67
CA GLY A 74 2.93 11.59 18.85
C GLY A 74 4.04 11.88 17.84
N PRO A 75 5.31 11.56 18.16
CA PRO A 75 6.41 11.82 17.26
C PRO A 75 5.97 11.32 15.89
N ARG A 76 5.83 12.26 14.95
CA ARG A 76 5.43 11.98 13.57
C ARG A 76 6.34 10.82 13.19
N ALA A 77 5.79 9.61 13.02
CA ALA A 77 6.61 8.50 12.57
C ALA A 77 7.07 8.95 11.18
N THR A 78 8.29 9.47 11.12
CA THR A 78 8.89 10.09 9.94
C THR A 78 9.29 9.02 8.93
N GLY A 79 8.92 7.77 9.19
CA GLY A 79 9.16 6.61 8.36
C GLY A 79 8.06 5.56 8.51
N PRO A 80 8.09 4.53 7.66
CA PRO A 80 7.17 3.40 7.74
C PRO A 80 7.30 2.70 9.11
N SER A 81 6.22 2.05 9.55
CA SER A 81 6.19 1.27 10.79
C SER A 81 7.18 0.10 10.80
N VAL A 82 7.63 -0.34 9.62
CA VAL A 82 8.63 -1.37 9.42
C VAL A 82 9.58 -0.91 8.31
N GLN A 83 10.87 -1.05 8.54
CA GLN A 83 11.91 -0.84 7.54
C GLN A 83 12.73 -2.11 7.38
N ILE A 84 12.88 -2.57 6.15
CA ILE A 84 13.72 -3.72 5.80
C ILE A 84 15.03 -3.18 5.25
N HIS A 85 16.16 -3.62 5.81
CA HIS A 85 17.49 -3.29 5.34
C HIS A 85 17.98 -4.38 4.41
N VAL A 86 18.34 -3.99 3.18
CA VAL A 86 18.96 -4.86 2.18
C VAL A 86 20.35 -4.31 1.90
N HIS A 87 21.35 -5.17 1.93
CA HIS A 87 22.73 -4.83 1.69
C HIS A 87 23.09 -5.13 0.24
N GLU A 88 23.67 -4.18 -0.46
CA GLU A 88 24.18 -4.37 -1.83
C GLU A 88 25.71 -4.33 -1.79
N ASN A 89 26.35 -5.39 -2.31
CA ASN A 89 27.79 -5.44 -2.46
C ASN A 89 28.22 -4.58 -3.66
N ALA A 90 29.02 -3.54 -3.42
CA ALA A 90 29.44 -2.62 -4.47
C ALA A 90 30.32 -3.25 -5.58
N ALA A 91 31.02 -4.36 -5.29
CA ALA A 91 31.89 -5.02 -6.26
C ALA A 91 31.14 -6.02 -7.15
N THR A 92 30.17 -6.73 -6.60
CA THR A 92 29.45 -7.80 -7.30
C THR A 92 28.03 -7.43 -7.71
N GLY A 93 27.44 -6.39 -7.10
CA GLY A 93 26.03 -6.04 -7.24
C GLY A 93 25.08 -7.03 -6.54
N CYS A 94 25.61 -8.03 -5.82
CA CYS A 94 24.79 -8.99 -5.09
C CYS A 94 24.05 -8.29 -3.94
N MET A 95 22.76 -8.58 -3.80
CA MET A 95 21.94 -8.05 -2.72
C MET A 95 21.57 -9.15 -1.73
N THR A 96 21.72 -8.85 -0.43
CA THR A 96 21.41 -9.78 0.65
C THR A 96 20.52 -9.14 1.71
N ILE A 97 19.69 -9.96 2.37
CA ILE A 97 18.84 -9.57 3.48
C ILE A 97 19.17 -10.44 4.71
N GLN A 98 19.26 -9.80 5.87
CA GLN A 98 19.43 -10.50 7.15
C GLN A 98 18.06 -10.92 7.70
N THR A 99 17.91 -12.21 7.97
CA THR A 99 16.70 -12.81 8.57
C THR A 99 17.06 -13.52 9.88
N ASP A 100 16.05 -13.92 10.66
CA ASP A 100 16.21 -14.79 11.83
C ASP A 100 16.76 -16.18 11.47
N HIS A 101 16.67 -16.58 10.20
CA HIS A 101 17.22 -17.81 9.66
C HIS A 101 18.57 -17.63 8.95
N GLY A 102 19.20 -16.46 9.09
CA GLY A 102 20.51 -16.13 8.50
C GLY A 102 20.42 -15.19 7.30
N GLU A 103 21.54 -15.06 6.59
CA GLU A 103 21.65 -14.23 5.39
C GLU A 103 21.02 -14.92 4.19
N HIS A 104 20.22 -14.19 3.42
CA HIS A 104 19.53 -14.69 2.24
C HIS A 104 19.84 -13.82 1.02
N ASP A 105 20.25 -14.45 -0.07
CA ASP A 105 20.51 -13.78 -1.35
C ASP A 105 19.19 -13.43 -2.06
N LEU A 106 19.11 -12.22 -2.61
CA LEU A 106 17.95 -11.83 -3.41
C LEU A 106 18.12 -12.27 -4.86
N SER A 107 17.02 -12.76 -5.44
CA SER A 107 16.98 -13.05 -6.88
C SER A 107 17.14 -11.76 -7.71
N PRO A 108 17.57 -11.85 -8.99
CA PRO A 108 17.67 -10.68 -9.87
C PRO A 108 16.36 -9.90 -10.00
N ALA A 109 15.22 -10.61 -10.01
CA ALA A 109 13.89 -9.99 -10.05
C ALA A 109 13.59 -9.20 -8.78
N GLU A 110 13.95 -9.72 -7.60
CA GLU A 110 13.76 -9.03 -6.32
C GLU A 110 14.66 -7.81 -6.20
N ALA A 111 15.94 -7.94 -6.55
CA ALA A 111 16.88 -6.83 -6.58
C ALA A 111 16.40 -5.71 -7.53
N SER A 112 15.98 -6.07 -8.74
CA SER A 112 15.43 -5.13 -9.73
C SER A 112 14.17 -4.41 -9.21
N ARG A 113 13.27 -5.13 -8.53
CA ARG A 113 12.08 -4.55 -7.91
C ARG A 113 12.44 -3.54 -6.82
N LEU A 114 13.37 -3.86 -5.94
CA LEU A 114 13.80 -2.96 -4.86
C LEU A 114 14.37 -1.66 -5.41
N HIS A 115 15.11 -1.71 -6.52
CA HIS A 115 15.64 -0.52 -7.16
C HIS A 115 14.56 0.46 -7.68
N CYS A 116 13.28 0.07 -7.77
CA CYS A 116 12.25 1.00 -8.22
C CYS A 116 11.99 2.12 -7.21
N ASP A 117 11.73 1.78 -5.95
CA ASP A 117 11.23 2.76 -4.96
C ASP A 117 11.93 2.66 -3.59
N ALA A 118 13.12 2.03 -3.54
CA ALA A 118 13.90 1.98 -2.32
C ALA A 118 14.42 3.36 -1.87
N VAL A 119 14.75 3.45 -0.59
CA VAL A 119 15.59 4.51 -0.04
C VAL A 119 17.02 4.00 0.01
N ILE A 120 17.91 4.67 -0.72
CA ILE A 120 19.31 4.31 -0.80
C ILE A 120 20.08 5.03 0.31
N CYS A 121 20.79 4.24 1.11
CA CYS A 121 21.66 4.69 2.19
C CYS A 121 23.11 4.43 1.79
N LYS A 122 23.93 5.48 1.69
CA LYS A 122 25.37 5.36 1.45
C LYS A 122 26.15 5.96 2.62
N PRO A 123 27.29 5.37 3.01
CA PRO A 123 28.12 5.91 4.09
C PRO A 123 28.50 7.37 3.83
N GLY A 124 28.23 8.25 4.80
CA GLY A 124 28.57 9.68 4.70
C GLY A 124 27.65 10.52 3.81
N GLU A 125 26.65 9.91 3.15
CA GLU A 125 25.65 10.62 2.35
C GLU A 125 24.29 10.64 3.04
N ARG A 126 23.46 11.61 2.69
CA ARG A 126 22.06 11.63 3.13
C ARG A 126 21.26 10.56 2.39
N ASN A 127 20.43 9.82 3.12
CA ASN A 127 19.48 8.87 2.55
C ASN A 127 18.66 9.50 1.43
N LYS A 128 18.60 8.84 0.28
CA LYS A 128 17.93 9.33 -0.91
C LYS A 128 16.96 8.29 -1.44
N ALA A 129 15.68 8.63 -1.47
CA ALA A 129 14.68 7.84 -2.16
C ALA A 129 15.02 7.78 -3.66
N THR A 130 14.95 6.58 -4.26
CA THR A 130 15.16 6.42 -5.70
C THR A 130 14.17 7.29 -6.47
N ILE A 131 12.91 7.30 -6.06
CA ILE A 131 11.89 8.20 -6.58
C ILE A 131 11.66 9.32 -5.56
N ALA A 132 11.69 10.58 -6.02
CA ALA A 132 11.45 11.71 -5.13
C ALA A 132 10.02 11.63 -4.55
N PRO A 133 9.81 11.94 -3.25
CA PRO A 133 8.48 11.87 -2.65
C PRO A 133 7.40 12.70 -3.37
N SER A 134 7.78 13.81 -4.01
CA SER A 134 6.89 14.60 -4.87
C SER A 134 6.45 13.84 -6.10
N THR A 135 7.40 13.27 -6.84
CA THR A 135 7.14 12.43 -8.02
C THR A 135 6.30 11.21 -7.67
N ARG A 136 6.59 10.54 -6.55
CA ARG A 136 5.78 9.41 -6.08
C ARG A 136 4.32 9.81 -5.85
N ARG A 137 4.09 10.95 -5.17
CA ARG A 137 2.73 11.48 -4.94
C ARG A 137 2.02 11.85 -6.23
N GLU A 138 2.73 12.47 -7.18
CA GLU A 138 2.21 12.82 -8.50
C GLU A 138 1.75 11.57 -9.28
N VAL A 139 2.58 10.54 -9.34
CA VAL A 139 2.26 9.28 -10.03
C VAL A 139 1.07 8.58 -9.39
N LEU A 140 1.02 8.48 -8.06
CA LEU A 140 -0.12 7.90 -7.34
C LEU A 140 -1.42 8.69 -7.58
N ALA A 141 -1.35 10.02 -7.61
CA ALA A 141 -2.50 10.87 -7.87
C ALA A 141 -3.01 10.71 -9.32
N ARG A 142 -2.09 10.73 -10.31
CA ARG A 142 -2.39 10.47 -11.73
C ARG A 142 -3.06 9.12 -11.92
N ASP A 143 -2.60 8.11 -11.21
CA ASP A 143 -3.09 6.74 -11.31
C ASP A 143 -4.29 6.47 -10.36
N HIS A 144 -4.92 7.53 -9.84
CA HIS A 144 -6.09 7.48 -8.96
C HIS A 144 -5.94 6.57 -7.73
N HIS A 145 -4.71 6.42 -7.21
CA HIS A 145 -4.39 5.50 -6.13
C HIS A 145 -4.90 4.08 -6.40
N GLN A 146 -4.74 3.62 -7.64
CA GLN A 146 -5.14 2.30 -8.10
C GLN A 146 -4.03 1.64 -8.93
N CYS A 147 -3.91 0.33 -8.80
CA CYS A 147 -3.02 -0.49 -9.61
C CYS A 147 -3.38 -0.38 -11.10
N GLN A 148 -2.39 -0.07 -11.94
CA GLN A 148 -2.53 0.11 -13.38
C GLN A 148 -2.31 -1.18 -14.20
N SER A 149 -2.05 -2.30 -13.52
CA SER A 149 -1.93 -3.60 -14.21
C SER A 149 -3.28 -4.00 -14.83
N PRO A 150 -3.32 -4.44 -16.11
CA PRO A 150 -4.56 -4.80 -16.78
C PRO A 150 -5.39 -5.81 -15.98
N GLY A 151 -6.65 -5.49 -15.73
CA GLY A 151 -7.58 -6.34 -14.97
C GLY A 151 -7.37 -6.34 -13.45
N CYS A 152 -6.45 -5.54 -12.91
CA CYS A 152 -6.27 -5.37 -11.47
C CYS A 152 -6.90 -4.06 -10.99
N ASN A 153 -7.71 -4.11 -9.93
CA ASN A 153 -8.39 -2.96 -9.35
C ASN A 153 -7.96 -2.66 -7.90
N ARG A 154 -6.84 -3.24 -7.44
CA ARG A 154 -6.37 -3.07 -6.06
C ARG A 154 -5.97 -1.62 -5.79
N THR A 155 -6.38 -1.11 -4.64
CA THR A 155 -6.10 0.26 -4.15
C THR A 155 -5.20 0.29 -2.92
N ARG A 156 -4.71 -0.88 -2.48
CA ARG A 156 -3.85 -1.04 -1.30
C ARG A 156 -2.52 -1.66 -1.68
N PHE A 157 -1.51 -1.43 -0.84
CA PHE A 157 -0.14 -1.92 -1.03
C PHE A 157 0.45 -1.48 -2.38
N LEU A 158 0.32 -0.18 -2.67
CA LEU A 158 0.73 0.42 -3.94
C LEU A 158 2.20 0.85 -3.90
N GLU A 159 2.93 0.44 -4.94
CA GLU A 159 4.34 0.71 -5.18
C GLU A 159 4.46 1.41 -6.54
N VAL A 160 5.46 2.28 -6.69
CA VAL A 160 5.75 2.88 -8.00
C VAL A 160 6.79 2.01 -8.69
N HIS A 161 6.52 1.70 -9.96
CA HIS A 161 7.30 0.82 -10.80
C HIS A 161 7.83 1.59 -12.01
N HIS A 162 9.07 1.33 -12.42
CA HIS A 162 9.64 1.87 -13.65
C HIS A 162 9.26 1.01 -14.86
N LEU A 163 8.66 1.61 -15.89
CA LEU A 163 8.34 0.95 -17.16
C LEU A 163 9.61 0.50 -17.89
N THR A 164 10.59 1.39 -17.99
CA THR A 164 11.97 1.06 -18.35
C THR A 164 12.79 0.97 -17.08
N SER A 165 13.38 -0.20 -16.81
CA SER A 165 14.13 -0.42 -15.57
C SER A 165 15.29 0.58 -15.39
N ARG A 166 15.66 0.84 -14.13
CA ARG A 166 16.81 1.68 -13.79
C ARG A 166 18.12 1.17 -14.38
N THR A 167 18.31 -0.15 -14.39
CA THR A 167 19.49 -0.81 -14.98
C THR A 167 19.61 -0.59 -16.49
N ASN A 168 18.48 -0.40 -17.18
CA ASN A 168 18.42 -0.12 -18.62
C ASN A 168 18.35 1.39 -18.94
N GLY A 169 18.72 2.25 -17.98
CA GLY A 169 18.74 3.71 -18.17
C GLY A 169 17.40 4.40 -17.94
N GLY A 170 16.42 3.73 -17.35
CA GLY A 170 15.11 4.31 -17.01
C GLY A 170 15.20 5.55 -16.13
N THR A 171 14.43 6.57 -16.47
CA THR A 171 14.37 7.84 -15.73
C THR A 171 13.33 7.77 -14.60
N ASN A 172 13.44 8.69 -13.64
CA ASN A 172 12.40 8.90 -12.62
C ASN A 172 11.33 9.91 -13.08
N HIS A 173 11.25 10.19 -14.38
CA HIS A 173 10.19 11.06 -14.90
C HIS A 173 8.85 10.35 -14.75
N PRO A 174 7.75 11.04 -14.34
CA PRO A 174 6.43 10.43 -14.20
C PRO A 174 5.99 9.56 -15.39
N ASP A 175 6.35 9.92 -16.62
CA ASP A 175 6.02 9.16 -17.84
C ASP A 175 6.67 7.77 -17.91
N ASN A 176 7.79 7.56 -17.22
CA ASN A 176 8.44 6.26 -17.11
C ASN A 176 8.00 5.49 -15.85
N LEU A 177 7.04 6.02 -15.10
CA LEU A 177 6.58 5.47 -13.83
C LEU A 177 5.11 5.06 -13.91
N THR A 178 4.74 3.99 -13.20
CA THR A 178 3.35 3.54 -13.06
C THR A 178 3.10 2.98 -11.67
N THR A 179 1.85 3.05 -11.20
CA THR A 179 1.42 2.52 -9.90
C THR A 179 1.00 1.06 -10.04
N LEU A 180 1.64 0.16 -9.29
CA LEU A 180 1.27 -1.25 -9.21
C LEU A 180 1.02 -1.65 -7.76
N CYS A 181 0.10 -2.60 -7.53
CA CYS A 181 0.07 -3.27 -6.23
C CYS A 181 1.31 -4.18 -6.07
N SER A 182 1.73 -4.46 -4.84
CA SER A 182 2.91 -5.28 -4.52
C SER A 182 2.95 -6.64 -5.26
N ALA A 183 1.80 -7.28 -5.47
CA ALA A 183 1.70 -8.53 -6.21
C ALA A 183 1.97 -8.36 -7.72
N CYS A 184 1.35 -7.36 -8.34
CA CYS A 184 1.58 -7.04 -9.76
C CYS A 184 3.02 -6.55 -9.98
N HIS A 185 3.56 -5.76 -9.05
CA HIS A 185 4.93 -5.27 -9.13
C HIS A 185 5.94 -6.42 -9.11
N ARG A 186 5.79 -7.38 -8.18
CA ARG A 186 6.60 -8.61 -8.17
C ARG A 186 6.48 -9.37 -9.48
N LEU A 187 5.27 -9.59 -9.97
CA LEU A 187 5.03 -10.33 -11.21
C LEU A 187 5.68 -9.67 -12.43
N SER A 188 5.66 -8.34 -12.52
CA SER A 188 6.33 -7.59 -13.59
C SER A 188 7.84 -7.88 -13.63
N HIS A 189 8.52 -7.83 -12.49
CA HIS A 189 9.95 -8.12 -12.43
C HIS A 189 10.28 -9.60 -12.62
N THR A 190 9.47 -10.52 -12.10
CA THR A 190 9.65 -11.96 -12.36
C THR A 190 9.57 -12.26 -13.86
N ARG A 191 8.52 -11.76 -14.54
CA ARG A 191 8.37 -11.94 -15.99
C ARG A 191 9.50 -11.30 -16.79
N GLN A 192 9.96 -10.12 -16.37
CA GLN A 192 11.07 -9.45 -17.02
C GLN A 192 12.36 -10.25 -16.89
N SER A 193 12.66 -10.80 -15.71
CA SER A 193 13.83 -11.66 -15.49
C SER A 193 13.76 -12.92 -16.36
N GLU A 194 12.62 -13.62 -16.35
CA GLU A 194 12.42 -14.82 -17.17
C GLU A 194 12.57 -14.55 -18.68
N TYR A 195 12.12 -13.39 -19.15
CA TYR A 195 12.31 -12.96 -20.53
C TYR A 195 13.79 -12.73 -20.85
N LEU A 196 14.52 -12.04 -19.97
CA LEU A 196 15.95 -11.80 -20.16
C LEU A 196 16.75 -13.09 -20.14
N ASP A 197 16.45 -14.03 -19.24
CA ASP A 197 17.12 -15.33 -19.16
C ASP A 197 16.89 -16.17 -20.43
N ARG A 198 15.66 -16.15 -20.98
CA ARG A 198 15.32 -16.88 -22.21
C ARG A 198 15.96 -16.30 -23.47
N HIS A 199 16.19 -14.99 -23.48
CA HIS A 199 16.66 -14.26 -24.66
C HIS A 199 18.08 -13.69 -24.50
N ALA A 200 18.82 -14.15 -23.48
CA ALA A 200 20.21 -13.75 -23.28
C ALA A 200 21.05 -14.19 -24.49
N PRO A 201 21.85 -13.28 -25.10
CA PRO A 201 22.77 -13.67 -26.15
C PRO A 201 23.79 -14.68 -25.59
N PRO A 202 24.24 -15.66 -26.40
CA PRO A 202 25.25 -16.60 -25.94
C PRO A 202 26.51 -15.87 -25.51
N ILE A 203 26.99 -16.21 -24.31
CA ILE A 203 28.24 -15.67 -23.76
C ILE A 203 29.37 -16.12 -24.72
N ARG A 204 30.05 -15.15 -25.34
CA ARG A 204 31.22 -15.38 -26.20
C ARG A 204 32.49 -15.56 -25.39
#